data_AF-A0A955DV01-F1
#
_entry.id   AF-A0A955DV01-F1
#
_cell.length_a   1.000
_cell.length_b   1.000
_cell.length_c   1.000
_cell.angle_alpha   90.00
_cell.angle_beta   90.00
_cell.angle_gamma   90.00
#
_symmetry.space_group_name_H-M   'P 1'
#
loop_
_entity.id
_entity.type
_entity.pdbx_description
1 polymer ?
#
loop_
_entity_poly.entity_id
_entity_poly.type
_entity_poly.pdbx_seq_one_letter_code
_entity_poly.pdbx_strand_id
1 'polypeptide(L)'
;SYVLQAGFAEQESLGAAYLVDPGLYPIRMDLCEVIIAAGNGATSTVTEWTIQFWDGPPGSNLIVSYSSDNVLLPHIELPPGPSGVNLAFSIDPGDPDQVIFNNASGQSIISFSLRIDQHNNQTSNPCFTPPPSNSNAFPVTDVSGLAAPTRNWLRAIDCGPFGCNSGWNPFSSLGPCTPSGDWVMRMTWTSLDCSPAVGACCLPDGSCQIMTPADCINMNGLYQGDDSLCGDAICPQPDEACCFESTGGCLDLDPADCVSVGGIPGGPGTTCATHICFPMGACCLPDGTCVGPVSPEDCAAQGGTFQGDGSDCNDVDCPDPEGACCFGSGCLTLTAADCATAGGTWLGLGSDCADCDACAPDLTGDTTLDIFDILEFLERFSENDPIADWNDDTSIDIFDVIAFLEDFDAGC
;
A
#
# COMPACT_ATOMS: atom_id res chain seq x y z
N SER A 1 25.26 17.21 37.90
CA SER A 1 26.58 17.83 38.11
C SER A 1 27.14 18.21 36.75
N TYR A 2 27.96 19.27 36.69
CA TYR A 2 28.53 19.78 35.45
C TYR A 2 29.94 20.33 35.71
N VAL A 3 30.74 20.49 34.66
CA VAL A 3 32.10 21.05 34.67
C VAL A 3 32.07 22.45 34.05
N LEU A 4 32.50 23.45 34.81
CA LEU A 4 32.57 24.84 34.38
C LEU A 4 33.70 25.05 33.36
N GLN A 5 33.39 25.62 32.20
CA GLN A 5 34.39 25.95 31.18
C GLN A 5 34.94 27.37 31.39
N ALA A 6 35.67 27.58 32.50
CA ALA A 6 36.14 28.89 32.94
C ALA A 6 37.17 29.58 32.02
N GLY A 7 37.61 28.92 30.95
CA GLY A 7 38.45 29.51 29.90
C GLY A 7 37.66 30.14 28.75
N PHE A 8 36.34 29.99 28.72
CA PHE A 8 35.48 30.44 27.63
C PHE A 8 35.47 31.97 27.54
N ALA A 9 35.93 32.50 26.42
CA ALA A 9 36.19 33.92 26.22
C ALA A 9 34.97 34.71 25.74
N GLU A 10 35.03 36.04 25.87
CA GLU A 10 34.12 36.92 25.16
C GLU A 10 34.24 36.67 23.65
N GLN A 11 33.11 36.75 22.94
CA GLN A 11 32.96 36.49 21.50
C GLN A 11 33.12 35.03 21.08
N GLU A 12 33.35 34.10 22.00
CA GLU A 12 33.22 32.67 21.74
C GLU A 12 31.76 32.22 21.80
N SER A 13 31.44 31.15 21.06
CA SER A 13 30.10 30.56 21.05
C SER A 13 30.14 29.05 21.33
N LEU A 14 29.27 28.58 22.23
CA LEU A 14 28.96 27.16 22.36
C LEU A 14 27.80 26.82 21.45
N GLY A 15 27.92 25.77 20.65
CA GLY A 15 26.85 25.33 19.75
C GLY A 15 26.59 23.84 19.86
N ALA A 16 25.35 23.46 19.58
CA ALA A 16 24.97 22.06 19.40
C ALA A 16 24.23 21.88 18.07
N ALA A 17 24.57 20.81 17.37
CA ALA A 17 23.94 20.40 16.12
C ALA A 17 23.12 19.12 16.34
N TYR A 18 21.92 19.08 15.76
CA TYR A 18 20.96 17.99 15.89
C TYR A 18 20.62 17.48 14.50
N LEU A 19 20.68 16.16 14.33
CA LEU A 19 20.16 15.50 13.13
C LEU A 19 18.65 15.43 13.25
N VAL A 20 17.96 15.78 12.17
CA VAL A 20 16.50 15.75 12.07
C VAL A 20 16.16 14.93 10.85
N ASP A 21 15.11 14.12 10.95
CA ASP A 21 14.58 13.40 9.79
C ASP A 21 14.14 14.41 8.70
N PRO A 22 14.61 14.29 7.44
CA PRO A 22 14.18 15.14 6.34
C PRO A 22 12.66 15.24 6.18
N GLY A 23 11.91 14.18 6.52
CA GLY A 23 10.45 14.11 6.40
C GLY A 23 9.69 14.88 7.49
N LEU A 24 10.36 15.35 8.53
CA LEU A 24 9.74 16.18 9.58
C LEU A 24 9.72 17.67 9.23
N TYR A 25 10.51 18.11 8.24
CA TYR A 25 10.56 19.52 7.87
C TYR A 25 9.33 19.94 7.06
N PRO A 26 8.81 21.17 7.26
CA PRO A 26 9.35 22.22 8.13
C PRO A 26 9.04 21.98 9.61
N ILE A 27 10.00 22.31 10.47
CA ILE A 27 9.87 22.19 11.94
C ILE A 27 9.93 23.57 12.60
N ARG A 28 9.17 23.76 13.66
CA ARG A 28 9.19 24.95 14.53
C ARG A 28 9.97 24.66 15.81
N MET A 29 10.85 25.56 16.21
CA MET A 29 11.50 25.52 17.53
C MET A 29 10.46 25.76 18.64
N ASP A 30 10.44 24.90 19.66
CA ASP A 30 9.55 25.09 20.81
C ASP A 30 10.29 25.64 22.04
N LEU A 31 11.45 25.04 22.36
CA LEU A 31 12.24 25.41 23.54
C LEU A 31 13.72 25.09 23.31
N CYS A 32 14.59 26.04 23.66
CA CYS A 32 16.02 25.86 23.77
C CYS A 32 16.49 26.12 25.19
N GLU A 33 17.39 25.30 25.68
CA GLU A 33 17.91 25.40 27.04
C GLU A 33 19.44 25.30 27.05
N VAL A 34 20.08 26.14 27.86
CA VAL A 34 21.53 26.16 28.08
C VAL A 34 21.82 26.42 29.55
N ILE A 35 22.72 25.65 30.17
CA ILE A 35 23.18 25.94 31.52
C ILE A 35 24.41 26.84 31.49
N ILE A 36 24.30 27.97 32.19
CA ILE A 36 25.41 28.88 32.48
C ILE A 36 25.61 28.92 33.99
N ALA A 37 26.86 28.85 34.45
CA ALA A 37 27.18 28.80 35.86
C ALA A 37 28.32 29.73 36.24
N ALA A 38 28.34 30.14 37.51
CA ALA A 38 29.46 30.83 38.13
C ALA A 38 30.17 29.86 39.09
N GLY A 39 31.49 30.02 39.19
CA GLY A 39 32.30 29.31 40.19
C GLY A 39 32.10 29.87 41.60
N ASN A 40 33.10 29.71 42.47
CA ASN A 40 33.09 30.30 43.82
C ASN A 40 33.42 31.80 43.78
N GLY A 41 32.61 32.58 43.06
CA GLY A 41 32.81 34.02 42.89
C GLY A 41 32.43 34.83 44.14
N ALA A 42 33.13 35.93 44.37
CA ALA A 42 32.88 36.82 45.53
C ALA A 42 31.85 37.93 45.23
N THR A 43 31.44 38.06 43.96
CA THR A 43 30.54 39.11 43.47
C THR A 43 29.43 38.51 42.62
N SER A 44 28.33 39.24 42.44
CA SER A 44 27.36 38.91 41.40
C SER A 44 27.99 39.09 40.02
N THR A 45 27.50 38.36 39.04
CA THR A 45 27.97 38.44 37.65
C THR A 45 26.83 38.79 36.73
N VAL A 46 27.02 39.77 35.84
CA VAL A 46 26.13 40.07 34.72
C VAL A 46 26.83 39.67 33.43
N THR A 47 26.22 38.78 32.65
CA THR A 47 26.77 38.32 31.37
C THR A 47 25.80 38.63 30.23
N GLU A 48 26.28 39.35 29.23
CA GLU A 48 25.55 39.65 28.00
C GLU A 48 25.79 38.53 26.98
N TRP A 49 24.73 38.13 26.26
CA TRP A 49 24.76 36.95 25.41
C TRP A 49 23.90 37.12 24.15
N THR A 50 24.23 36.35 23.12
CA THR A 50 23.47 36.26 21.87
C THR A 50 23.17 34.81 21.55
N ILE A 51 21.89 34.47 21.36
CA ILE A 51 21.47 33.16 20.84
C ILE A 51 21.30 33.24 19.32
N GLN A 52 21.71 32.19 18.63
CA GLN A 52 21.68 32.12 17.16
C GLN A 52 21.18 30.74 16.72
N PHE A 53 20.42 30.71 15.63
CA PHE A 53 19.81 29.51 15.07
C PHE A 53 20.21 29.33 13.61
N TRP A 54 20.55 28.11 13.20
CA TRP A 54 20.93 27.78 11.83
C TRP A 54 20.15 26.59 11.27
N ASP A 55 19.80 26.70 10.00
CA ASP A 55 19.46 25.57 9.15
C ASP A 55 20.78 24.94 8.67
N GLY A 56 21.16 23.84 9.28
CA GLY A 56 22.46 23.20 9.14
C GLY A 56 23.39 23.41 10.35
N PRO A 57 24.67 23.02 10.23
CA PRO A 57 25.69 23.18 11.26
C PRO A 57 25.94 24.65 11.62
N PRO A 58 26.44 24.95 12.84
CA PRO A 58 26.73 26.33 13.23
C PRO A 58 27.64 27.04 12.23
N GLY A 59 27.26 28.26 11.83
CA GLY A 59 27.98 29.05 10.83
C GLY A 59 27.58 28.79 9.38
N SER A 60 26.58 27.94 9.13
CA SER A 60 25.97 27.76 7.80
C SER A 60 24.88 28.82 7.53
N ASN A 61 23.65 28.39 7.20
CA ASN A 61 22.50 29.23 6.90
C ASN A 61 21.85 29.74 8.19
N LEU A 62 22.23 30.95 8.61
CA LEU A 62 21.67 31.61 9.80
C LEU A 62 20.19 31.96 9.55
N ILE A 63 19.31 31.50 10.44
CA ILE A 63 17.88 31.83 10.44
C ILE A 63 17.64 33.13 11.17
N VAL A 64 18.07 33.19 12.43
CA VAL A 64 17.87 34.36 13.30
C VAL A 64 18.92 34.44 14.39
N SER A 65 19.08 35.65 14.94
CA SER A 65 20.00 35.98 16.02
C SER A 65 19.30 36.93 16.98
N TYR A 66 19.28 36.61 18.27
CA TYR A 66 18.73 37.48 19.32
C TYR A 66 19.77 37.75 20.40
N SER A 67 19.92 39.00 20.81
CA SER A 67 20.86 39.43 21.84
C SER A 67 20.13 39.86 23.10
N SER A 68 20.71 39.56 24.26
CA SER A 68 20.22 40.07 25.54
C SER A 68 20.32 41.59 25.59
N ASP A 69 19.24 42.25 25.98
CA ASP A 69 19.12 43.71 26.00
C ASP A 69 18.49 44.25 27.29
N ASN A 70 18.16 43.37 28.23
CA ASN A 70 17.42 43.68 29.46
C ASN A 70 16.03 44.31 29.23
N VAL A 71 15.49 44.23 28.02
CA VAL A 71 14.13 44.67 27.68
C VAL A 71 13.27 43.46 27.35
N LEU A 72 13.64 42.73 26.31
CA LEU A 72 12.96 41.50 25.90
C LEU A 72 13.70 40.27 26.42
N LEU A 73 15.03 40.29 26.29
CA LEU A 73 15.88 39.18 26.72
C LEU A 73 16.79 39.64 27.86
N PRO A 74 16.63 39.08 29.07
CA PRO A 74 17.44 39.48 30.22
C PRO A 74 18.91 39.04 30.03
N HIS A 75 19.83 39.84 30.53
CA HIS A 75 21.20 39.39 30.77
C HIS A 75 21.21 38.25 31.80
N ILE A 76 22.25 37.43 31.79
CA ILE A 76 22.42 36.38 32.80
C ILE A 76 22.97 37.01 34.06
N GLU A 77 22.17 37.03 35.12
CA GLU A 77 22.58 37.51 36.44
C GLU A 77 22.70 36.33 37.42
N LEU A 78 23.92 36.10 37.92
CA LEU A 78 24.18 35.07 38.93
C LEU A 78 24.66 35.69 40.25
N PRO A 79 24.17 35.21 41.40
CA PRO A 79 24.61 35.71 42.71
C PRO A 79 26.04 35.26 43.04
N PRO A 80 26.69 35.87 44.05
CA PRO A 80 27.95 35.38 44.57
C PRO A 80 27.87 33.93 45.05
N GLY A 81 28.98 33.19 44.90
CA GLY A 81 29.08 31.77 45.21
C GLY A 81 28.73 30.84 44.05
N PRO A 82 28.88 29.51 44.24
CA PRO A 82 28.64 28.53 43.21
C PRO A 82 27.14 28.49 42.88
N SER A 83 26.79 28.98 41.70
CA SER A 83 25.41 29.08 41.25
C SER A 83 25.34 28.80 39.75
N GLY A 84 24.16 28.40 39.28
CA GLY A 84 23.92 28.19 37.86
C GLY A 84 22.47 28.45 37.52
N VAL A 85 22.25 28.87 36.29
CA VAL A 85 20.92 29.15 35.73
C VAL A 85 20.72 28.28 34.50
N ASN A 86 19.49 27.78 34.35
CA ASN A 86 19.03 27.20 33.09
C ASN A 86 18.38 28.33 32.27
N LEU A 87 19.08 28.78 31.23
CA LEU A 87 18.56 29.76 30.30
C LEU A 87 17.59 29.04 29.35
N ALA A 88 16.29 29.25 29.55
CA ALA A 88 15.22 28.70 28.73
C ALA A 88 14.70 29.76 27.75
N PHE A 89 14.87 29.54 26.45
CA PHE A 89 14.40 30.40 25.37
C PHE A 89 13.27 29.71 24.60
N SER A 90 12.12 30.37 24.52
CA SER A 90 10.95 29.93 23.76
C SER A 90 10.27 31.15 23.16
N ILE A 91 9.57 30.97 22.04
CA ILE A 91 8.73 32.02 21.42
C ILE A 91 7.27 31.65 21.70
N ASP A 92 6.44 32.66 22.00
CA ASP A 92 5.00 32.43 22.25
C ASP A 92 4.38 31.77 21.00
N PRO A 93 3.62 30.67 21.12
CA PRO A 93 3.04 29.98 19.97
C PRO A 93 2.10 30.82 19.09
N GLY A 94 1.54 31.91 19.62
CA GLY A 94 0.70 32.86 18.88
C GLY A 94 1.47 34.00 18.21
N ASP A 95 2.78 34.09 18.41
CA ASP A 95 3.63 35.08 17.75
C ASP A 95 3.81 34.70 16.26
N PRO A 96 3.56 35.61 15.30
CA PRO A 96 3.82 35.33 13.88
C PRO A 96 5.30 35.09 13.55
N ASP A 97 6.23 35.63 14.35
CA ASP A 97 7.67 35.59 14.08
C ASP A 97 8.34 34.36 14.74
N GLN A 98 7.89 33.16 14.33
CA GLN A 98 8.44 31.89 14.81
C GLN A 98 9.81 31.57 14.19
N VAL A 99 10.62 30.79 14.92
CA VAL A 99 11.83 30.15 14.36
C VAL A 99 11.43 28.84 13.68
N ILE A 100 11.41 28.88 12.35
CA ILE A 100 11.07 27.74 11.49
C ILE A 100 12.31 27.31 10.72
N PHE A 101 12.63 26.01 10.77
CA PHE A 101 13.67 25.38 9.96
C PHE A 101 13.00 24.69 8.78
N ASN A 102 13.56 24.88 7.57
CA ASN A 102 12.95 24.40 6.32
C ASN A 102 13.84 23.37 5.60
N ASN A 103 14.93 22.95 6.22
CA ASN A 103 16.01 22.16 5.59
C ASN A 103 16.55 22.82 4.32
N ALA A 104 16.65 24.15 4.30
CA ALA A 104 17.16 24.90 3.17
C ALA A 104 18.63 24.55 2.85
N SER A 105 19.38 24.08 3.85
CA SER A 105 20.74 23.57 3.66
C SER A 105 20.81 22.20 2.97
N GLY A 106 19.71 21.43 2.97
CA GLY A 106 19.66 20.04 2.51
C GLY A 106 20.45 19.05 3.38
N GLN A 107 20.99 19.51 4.52
CA GLN A 107 21.87 18.69 5.37
C GLN A 107 21.09 17.92 6.44
N SER A 108 19.80 18.22 6.62
CA SER A 108 18.94 17.62 7.65
C SER A 108 19.55 17.75 9.05
N ILE A 109 20.18 18.90 9.26
CA ILE A 109 20.77 19.33 10.52
C ILE A 109 20.10 20.64 10.90
N ILE A 110 19.80 20.80 12.17
CA ILE A 110 19.52 22.11 12.77
C ILE A 110 20.55 22.37 13.86
N SER A 111 20.83 23.63 14.14
CA SER A 111 21.70 23.96 15.26
C SER A 111 21.31 25.27 15.92
N PHE A 112 21.69 25.38 17.19
CA PHE A 112 21.65 26.65 17.88
C PHE A 112 22.92 26.83 18.71
N SER A 113 23.23 28.08 19.03
CA SER A 113 24.38 28.43 19.85
C SER A 113 24.06 29.58 20.78
N LEU A 114 24.86 29.67 21.84
CA LEU A 114 24.95 30.85 22.67
C LEU A 114 26.34 31.45 22.49
N ARG A 115 26.42 32.75 22.18
CA ARG A 115 27.65 33.54 22.23
C ARG A 115 27.67 34.32 23.53
N ILE A 116 28.81 34.37 24.20
CA ILE A 116 29.03 35.34 25.27
C ILE A 116 29.49 36.64 24.61
N ASP A 117 28.69 37.68 24.66
CA ASP A 117 29.03 38.97 24.07
C ASP A 117 29.98 39.74 24.97
N GLN A 118 29.64 39.78 26.27
CA GLN A 118 30.40 40.48 27.29
C GLN A 118 30.32 39.71 28.61
N HIS A 119 31.49 39.50 29.21
CA HIS A 119 31.64 38.99 30.56
C HIS A 119 31.49 40.12 31.58
N ASN A 120 31.10 39.77 32.81
CA ASN A 120 30.94 40.73 33.90
C ASN A 120 32.21 41.53 34.21
N ASN A 121 33.38 40.88 34.12
CA ASN A 121 34.67 41.46 34.46
C ASN A 121 35.80 40.81 33.64
N GLN A 122 35.77 41.01 32.31
CA GLN A 122 36.92 40.70 31.46
C GLN A 122 37.99 41.79 31.61
N THR A 123 39.15 41.44 32.16
CA THR A 123 40.18 42.42 32.55
C THR A 123 41.33 42.56 31.55
N SER A 124 41.46 41.63 30.61
CA SER A 124 42.54 41.62 29.62
C SER A 124 42.17 40.76 28.41
N ASN A 125 43.05 40.71 27.41
CA ASN A 125 42.80 39.91 26.21
C ASN A 125 42.74 38.40 26.56
N PRO A 126 41.61 37.72 26.28
CA PRO A 126 41.40 36.31 26.64
C PRO A 126 42.40 35.34 25.99
N CYS A 127 43.04 35.72 24.88
CA CYS A 127 44.05 34.91 24.20
C CYS A 127 45.33 34.70 25.03
N PHE A 128 45.61 35.59 25.99
CA PHE A 128 46.83 35.55 26.79
C PHE A 128 46.55 35.34 28.28
N THR A 129 45.36 35.73 28.73
CA THR A 129 44.95 35.63 30.12
C THR A 129 43.52 35.10 30.17
N PRO A 130 43.26 33.95 30.82
CA PRO A 130 41.91 33.43 30.90
C PRO A 130 40.99 34.42 31.62
N PRO A 131 39.70 34.49 31.23
CA PRO A 131 38.71 35.26 31.96
C PRO A 131 38.71 34.93 33.47
N PRO A 132 38.61 35.92 34.37
CA PRO A 132 38.58 35.66 35.81
C PRO A 132 37.42 34.74 36.22
N SER A 133 37.74 33.53 36.67
CA SER A 133 36.76 32.49 37.03
C SER A 133 35.92 32.82 38.27
N ASN A 134 36.35 33.79 39.08
CA ASN A 134 35.71 34.21 40.33
C ASN A 134 34.80 35.45 40.17
N SER A 135 34.68 36.00 38.97
CA SER A 135 33.85 37.18 38.72
C SER A 135 33.12 37.14 37.39
N ASN A 136 33.04 35.98 36.74
CA ASN A 136 32.34 35.76 35.47
C ASN A 136 31.54 34.45 35.52
N ALA A 137 30.54 34.35 34.65
CA ALA A 137 29.77 33.14 34.43
C ALA A 137 30.18 32.48 33.12
N PHE A 138 30.15 31.15 33.08
CA PHE A 138 30.64 30.36 31.96
C PHE A 138 29.68 29.25 31.56
N PRO A 139 29.74 28.83 30.30
CA PRO A 139 29.13 27.60 29.85
C PRO A 139 29.67 26.38 30.61
N VAL A 140 28.86 25.34 30.67
CA VAL A 140 29.21 24.11 31.37
C VAL A 140 29.10 22.90 30.45
N THR A 141 29.94 21.90 30.70
CA THR A 141 29.80 20.58 30.09
C THR A 141 29.31 19.57 31.12
N ASP A 142 28.77 18.44 30.68
CA ASP A 142 28.43 17.35 31.57
C ASP A 142 29.68 16.69 32.19
N VAL A 143 29.45 15.71 33.07
CA VAL A 143 30.48 14.88 33.70
C VAL A 143 30.51 13.45 33.17
N SER A 144 29.64 13.10 32.21
CA SER A 144 29.54 11.76 31.64
C SER A 144 30.61 11.46 30.61
N GLY A 145 31.36 12.48 30.19
CA GLY A 145 32.35 12.37 29.14
C GLY A 145 31.79 12.81 27.79
N LEU A 146 32.67 12.99 26.81
CA LEU A 146 32.32 13.49 25.49
C LEU A 146 31.63 12.41 24.64
N ALA A 147 30.29 12.38 24.61
CA ALA A 147 29.53 11.41 23.83
C ALA A 147 29.19 11.90 22.41
N ALA A 148 29.22 13.21 22.17
CA ALA A 148 28.78 13.82 20.92
C ALA A 148 29.86 14.73 20.27
N PRO A 149 31.09 14.22 19.99
CA PRO A 149 32.21 15.04 19.51
C PRO A 149 31.98 15.68 18.14
N THR A 150 31.10 15.15 17.30
CA THR A 150 30.74 15.74 15.99
C THR A 150 29.57 16.71 16.07
N ARG A 151 28.87 16.76 17.21
CA ARG A 151 27.64 17.54 17.40
C ARG A 151 27.77 18.67 18.43
N ASN A 152 28.80 18.65 19.27
CA ASN A 152 29.20 19.82 20.03
C ASN A 152 30.16 20.69 19.21
N TRP A 153 29.92 21.98 19.24
CA TRP A 153 30.67 22.97 18.47
C TRP A 153 31.18 24.07 19.39
N LEU A 154 32.37 24.58 19.05
CA LEU A 154 32.93 25.80 19.60
C LEU A 154 33.18 26.75 18.43
N ARG A 155 32.71 27.99 18.55
CA ARG A 155 33.25 29.10 17.77
C ARG A 155 34.37 29.74 18.56
N ALA A 156 35.61 29.39 18.25
CA ALA A 156 36.76 29.99 18.93
C ALA A 156 37.10 31.36 18.31
N ILE A 157 37.56 32.28 19.14
CA ILE A 157 38.14 33.54 18.68
C ILE A 157 39.52 33.30 18.03
N ASP A 158 39.97 34.25 17.21
CA ASP A 158 41.31 34.17 16.62
C ASP A 158 42.37 34.65 17.62
N CYS A 159 43.10 33.69 18.19
CA CYS A 159 44.25 33.93 19.06
C CYS A 159 45.58 33.52 18.40
N GLY A 160 45.59 33.37 17.07
CA GLY A 160 46.75 32.88 16.32
C GLY A 160 47.27 31.55 16.89
N PRO A 161 48.59 31.40 17.16
CA PRO A 161 49.16 30.13 17.60
C PRO A 161 48.84 29.78 19.07
N PHE A 162 48.20 30.68 19.82
CA PHE A 162 47.94 30.49 21.25
C PHE A 162 46.52 30.01 21.56
N GLY A 163 45.63 30.00 20.57
CA GLY A 163 44.25 29.53 20.73
C GLY A 163 43.94 28.26 19.97
N CYS A 164 42.67 27.91 20.01
CA CYS A 164 42.10 26.84 19.22
C CYS A 164 41.96 27.26 17.76
N ASN A 165 41.61 26.33 16.89
CA ASN A 165 41.25 26.66 15.51
C ASN A 165 40.15 27.72 15.52
N SER A 166 40.43 28.91 14.97
CA SER A 166 39.50 30.04 14.97
C SER A 166 38.23 29.69 14.17
N GLY A 167 37.11 30.28 14.56
CA GLY A 167 35.82 30.05 13.91
C GLY A 167 35.14 28.78 14.39
N TRP A 168 34.12 28.34 13.65
CA TRP A 168 33.27 27.20 14.00
C TRP A 168 34.00 25.88 13.78
N ASN A 169 34.14 25.11 14.86
CA ASN A 169 34.77 23.80 14.85
C ASN A 169 33.95 22.81 15.68
N PRO A 170 33.64 21.61 15.16
CA PRO A 170 33.12 20.55 16.00
C PRO A 170 34.21 20.09 16.98
N PHE A 171 33.80 19.56 18.13
CA PHE A 171 34.74 19.09 19.16
C PHE A 171 35.71 18.01 18.66
N SER A 172 35.29 17.21 17.67
CA SER A 172 36.10 16.22 16.97
C SER A 172 37.30 16.81 16.20
N SER A 173 37.28 18.10 15.85
CA SER A 173 38.39 18.79 15.15
C SER A 173 39.17 19.77 16.02
N LEU A 174 38.76 19.99 17.27
CA LEU A 174 39.39 20.94 18.20
C LEU A 174 40.70 20.42 18.83
N GLY A 175 40.96 19.12 18.79
CA GLY A 175 42.19 18.51 19.30
C GLY A 175 42.41 18.80 20.79
N PRO A 176 43.52 19.44 21.21
CA PRO A 176 43.81 19.70 22.63
C PRO A 176 42.84 20.70 23.28
N CYS A 177 42.07 21.44 22.48
CA CYS A 177 41.06 22.37 22.98
C CYS A 177 39.72 21.71 23.30
N THR A 178 39.55 20.42 23.02
CA THR A 178 38.27 19.74 23.17
C THR A 178 37.90 19.59 24.64
N PRO A 179 36.75 20.14 25.09
CA PRO A 179 36.23 19.88 26.43
C PRO A 179 36.00 18.38 26.69
N SER A 180 36.07 17.99 27.96
CA SER A 180 35.97 16.58 28.36
C SER A 180 34.55 16.00 28.38
N GLY A 181 33.52 16.85 28.29
CA GLY A 181 32.10 16.46 28.26
C GLY A 181 31.33 17.19 27.15
N ASP A 182 30.07 16.82 26.95
CA ASP A 182 29.17 17.50 26.01
C ASP A 182 28.65 18.81 26.61
N TRP A 183 28.33 19.80 25.77
CA TRP A 183 27.67 21.02 26.25
C TRP A 183 26.35 20.67 26.92
N VAL A 184 26.07 21.29 28.08
CA VAL A 184 24.77 21.11 28.75
C VAL A 184 23.74 22.04 28.12
N MET A 185 23.27 21.62 26.95
CA MET A 185 22.28 22.33 26.15
C MET A 185 21.32 21.35 25.46
N ARG A 186 20.09 21.79 25.19
CA ARG A 186 19.09 21.01 24.47
C ARG A 186 18.14 21.89 23.67
N MET A 187 17.49 21.31 22.68
CA MET A 187 16.43 21.94 21.90
C MET A 187 15.30 20.95 21.69
N THR A 188 14.06 21.42 21.72
CA THR A 188 12.86 20.69 21.30
C THR A 188 12.18 21.43 20.16
N TRP A 189 11.52 20.66 19.29
CA TRP A 189 10.84 21.18 18.12
C TRP A 189 9.60 20.35 17.79
N THR A 190 8.68 20.98 17.06
CA THR A 190 7.45 20.37 16.58
C THR A 190 7.43 20.46 15.06
N SER A 191 7.10 19.36 14.37
CA SER A 191 6.86 19.41 12.93
C SER A 191 5.60 20.20 12.62
N LEU A 192 5.70 21.10 11.64
CA LEU A 192 4.58 21.87 11.10
C LEU A 192 3.85 21.10 10.00
N ASP A 193 4.50 20.08 9.43
CA ASP A 193 3.85 19.08 8.61
C ASP A 193 3.26 18.02 9.54
N CYS A 194 2.00 18.23 9.94
CA CYS A 194 1.19 17.23 10.62
C CYS A 194 0.92 16.01 9.72
N SER A 195 1.95 15.27 9.30
CA SER A 195 1.79 13.89 8.88
C SER A 195 1.87 13.05 10.16
N PRO A 196 0.75 12.66 10.78
CA PRO A 196 0.78 11.62 11.81
C PRO A 196 1.61 10.44 11.29
N ALA A 197 2.46 9.88 12.15
CA ALA A 197 3.21 8.69 11.80
C ALA A 197 2.24 7.64 11.25
N VAL A 198 2.55 7.12 10.06
CA VAL A 198 1.75 6.09 9.39
C VAL A 198 2.52 4.79 9.41
N GLY A 199 1.78 3.69 9.31
CA GLY A 199 2.32 2.34 9.29
C GLY A 199 1.32 1.38 8.70
N ALA A 200 1.74 0.14 8.51
CA ALA A 200 0.91 -0.95 8.06
C ALA A 200 -0.22 -1.24 9.07
N CYS A 201 -1.44 -1.24 8.56
CA CYS A 201 -2.64 -1.63 9.28
C CYS A 201 -3.22 -2.88 8.62
N CYS A 202 -3.28 -3.98 9.37
CA CYS A 202 -3.95 -5.20 8.94
C CYS A 202 -5.43 -5.09 9.24
N LEU A 203 -6.26 -5.04 8.20
CA LEU A 203 -7.70 -4.95 8.32
C LEU A 203 -8.32 -6.34 8.53
N PRO A 204 -9.55 -6.42 9.10
CA PRO A 204 -10.22 -7.69 9.37
C PRO A 204 -10.49 -8.57 8.14
N ASP A 205 -10.48 -7.99 6.93
CA ASP A 205 -10.65 -8.71 5.67
C ASP A 205 -9.33 -9.32 5.15
N GLY A 206 -8.25 -9.25 5.93
CA GLY A 206 -6.92 -9.73 5.57
C GLY A 206 -6.12 -8.75 4.70
N SER A 207 -6.71 -7.62 4.31
CA SER A 207 -6.00 -6.59 3.53
C SER A 207 -5.08 -5.74 4.40
N CYS A 208 -4.05 -5.16 3.77
CA CYS A 208 -3.14 -4.24 4.43
C CYS A 208 -3.17 -2.87 3.77
N GLN A 209 -3.25 -1.82 4.58
CA GLN A 209 -3.19 -0.43 4.13
C GLN A 209 -2.24 0.39 5.02
N ILE A 210 -1.58 1.40 4.44
CA ILE A 210 -0.75 2.35 5.19
C ILE A 210 -1.64 3.49 5.67
N MET A 211 -1.74 3.68 6.99
CA MET A 211 -2.57 4.70 7.61
C MET A 211 -2.07 5.05 9.02
N THR A 212 -2.74 5.98 9.68
CA THR A 212 -2.41 6.36 11.05
C THR A 212 -2.85 5.30 12.06
N PRO A 213 -2.26 5.23 13.27
CA PRO A 213 -2.71 4.34 14.33
C PRO A 213 -4.19 4.56 14.68
N ALA A 214 -4.65 5.82 14.67
CA ALA A 214 -6.02 6.18 14.99
C ALA A 214 -7.01 5.68 13.92
N ASP A 215 -6.69 5.87 12.64
CA ASP A 215 -7.53 5.39 11.53
C ASP A 215 -7.56 3.86 11.48
N CYS A 216 -6.43 3.21 11.77
CA CYS A 216 -6.35 1.76 11.85
C CYS A 216 -7.29 1.19 12.92
N ILE A 217 -7.27 1.76 14.13
CA ILE A 217 -8.17 1.37 15.21
C ILE A 217 -9.64 1.65 14.85
N ASN A 218 -9.91 2.78 14.18
CA ASN A 218 -11.27 3.13 13.76
C ASN A 218 -11.84 2.14 12.72
N MET A 219 -10.99 1.49 11.92
CA MET A 219 -11.37 0.44 10.99
C MET A 219 -11.24 -0.98 11.58
N ASN A 220 -11.15 -1.08 12.91
CA ASN A 220 -10.98 -2.35 13.63
C ASN A 220 -9.75 -3.17 13.18
N GLY A 221 -8.73 -2.50 12.62
CA GLY A 221 -7.50 -3.12 12.17
C GLY A 221 -6.45 -3.26 13.28
N LEU A 222 -5.46 -4.11 13.03
CA LEU A 222 -4.28 -4.31 13.86
C LEU A 222 -3.10 -3.51 13.29
N TYR A 223 -2.70 -2.46 14.01
CA TYR A 223 -1.58 -1.60 13.64
C TYR A 223 -0.24 -2.26 13.93
N GLN A 224 0.66 -2.29 12.96
CA GLN A 224 1.96 -2.99 13.04
C GLN A 224 3.10 -2.11 13.59
N GLY A 225 2.83 -0.83 13.85
CA GLY A 225 3.81 0.14 14.34
C GLY A 225 4.18 1.19 13.28
N ASP A 226 4.79 2.28 13.71
CA ASP A 226 5.18 3.38 12.83
C ASP A 226 6.27 2.93 11.82
N ASP A 227 6.22 3.48 10.61
CA ASP A 227 7.11 3.18 9.49
C ASP A 227 7.08 1.71 9.00
N SER A 228 6.15 0.89 9.50
CA SER A 228 5.95 -0.47 9.01
C SER A 228 5.33 -0.47 7.61
N LEU A 229 5.79 -1.39 6.74
CA LEU A 229 5.32 -1.51 5.36
C LEU A 229 4.39 -2.72 5.19
N CYS A 230 3.36 -2.58 4.36
CA CYS A 230 2.44 -3.68 4.09
C CYS A 230 3.09 -4.89 3.39
N GLY A 231 4.22 -4.70 2.70
CA GLY A 231 4.96 -5.81 2.09
C GLY A 231 5.64 -6.73 3.10
N ASP A 232 5.91 -6.23 4.32
CA ASP A 232 6.59 -6.97 5.39
C ASP A 232 5.63 -7.37 6.52
N ALA A 233 4.42 -6.81 6.54
CA ALA A 233 3.40 -7.11 7.53
C ALA A 233 2.75 -8.47 7.29
N ILE A 234 2.68 -9.30 8.34
CA ILE A 234 1.93 -10.56 8.33
C ILE A 234 0.51 -10.25 8.78
N CYS A 235 -0.41 -10.08 7.84
CA CYS A 235 -1.82 -9.87 8.15
C CYS A 235 -2.56 -11.22 8.21
N PRO A 236 -3.17 -11.58 9.36
CA PRO A 236 -4.00 -12.77 9.46
C PRO A 236 -5.09 -12.73 8.40
N GLN A 237 -5.23 -13.78 7.60
CA GLN A 237 -6.38 -13.86 6.69
C GLN A 237 -7.60 -14.37 7.48
N PRO A 238 -8.82 -13.96 7.10
CA PRO A 238 -10.02 -14.52 7.69
C PRO A 238 -10.13 -16.02 7.36
N ASP A 239 -10.67 -16.80 8.29
CA ASP A 239 -10.96 -18.21 8.06
C ASP A 239 -11.98 -18.36 6.91
N GLU A 240 -11.80 -19.40 6.10
CA GLU A 240 -12.72 -19.82 5.06
C GLU A 240 -13.00 -21.33 5.12
N ALA A 241 -14.00 -21.80 4.40
CA ALA A 241 -14.32 -23.23 4.37
C ALA A 241 -13.13 -24.04 3.82
N CYS A 242 -12.68 -25.06 4.55
CA CYS A 242 -11.63 -25.96 4.11
C CYS A 242 -12.17 -27.39 3.95
N CYS A 243 -12.26 -27.86 2.70
CA CYS A 243 -12.85 -29.15 2.33
C CYS A 243 -11.81 -30.27 2.29
N PHE A 244 -12.12 -31.41 2.91
CA PHE A 244 -11.23 -32.58 2.97
C PHE A 244 -11.81 -33.76 2.18
N GLU A 245 -11.25 -34.03 1.00
CA GLU A 245 -11.75 -35.09 0.10
C GLU A 245 -11.74 -36.48 0.76
N SER A 246 -10.69 -36.78 1.53
CA SER A 246 -10.53 -38.08 2.19
C SER A 246 -11.59 -38.40 3.26
N THR A 247 -12.21 -37.38 3.85
CA THR A 247 -13.18 -37.55 4.95
C THR A 247 -14.58 -37.03 4.60
N GLY A 248 -14.72 -36.25 3.53
CA GLY A 248 -15.91 -35.45 3.25
C GLY A 248 -16.16 -34.34 4.28
N GLY A 249 -15.19 -34.07 5.15
CA GLY A 249 -15.33 -33.08 6.23
C GLY A 249 -15.03 -31.66 5.77
N CYS A 250 -15.51 -30.68 6.55
CA CYS A 250 -15.21 -29.26 6.38
C CYS A 250 -14.79 -28.65 7.73
N LEU A 251 -13.72 -27.85 7.74
CA LEU A 251 -13.33 -26.99 8.87
C LEU A 251 -13.12 -25.55 8.40
N ASP A 252 -13.48 -24.56 9.22
CA ASP A 252 -13.15 -23.16 8.94
C ASP A 252 -11.68 -22.92 9.34
N LEU A 253 -10.83 -22.63 8.36
CA LEU A 253 -9.39 -22.43 8.53
C LEU A 253 -8.89 -21.28 7.64
N ASP A 254 -7.82 -20.62 8.05
CA ASP A 254 -7.04 -19.75 7.17
C ASP A 254 -6.66 -20.51 5.86
N PRO A 255 -6.69 -19.84 4.69
CA PRO A 255 -6.44 -20.48 3.40
C PRO A 255 -5.09 -21.20 3.31
N ALA A 256 -4.03 -20.64 3.89
CA ALA A 256 -2.69 -21.23 3.87
C ALA A 256 -2.64 -22.44 4.80
N ASP A 257 -3.27 -22.35 5.97
CA ASP A 257 -3.39 -23.47 6.89
C ASP A 257 -4.19 -24.62 6.24
N CYS A 258 -5.29 -24.33 5.56
CA CYS A 258 -6.10 -25.29 4.82
C CYS A 258 -5.27 -26.10 3.83
N VAL A 259 -4.49 -25.42 2.98
CA VAL A 259 -3.60 -26.09 2.01
C VAL A 259 -2.49 -26.88 2.73
N SER A 260 -1.95 -26.35 3.83
CA SER A 260 -0.87 -27.01 4.58
C SER A 260 -1.28 -28.36 5.17
N VAL A 261 -2.57 -28.52 5.52
CA VAL A 261 -3.14 -29.77 6.03
C VAL A 261 -3.75 -30.64 4.93
N GLY A 262 -3.56 -30.28 3.65
CA GLY A 262 -4.02 -31.04 2.50
C GLY A 262 -5.52 -30.90 2.20
N GLY A 263 -6.17 -29.84 2.68
CA GLY A 263 -7.53 -29.48 2.31
C GLY A 263 -7.58 -28.60 1.07
N ILE A 264 -8.79 -28.43 0.54
CA ILE A 264 -9.11 -27.58 -0.60
C ILE A 264 -9.90 -26.37 -0.07
N PRO A 265 -9.40 -25.13 -0.23
CA PRO A 265 -10.13 -23.96 0.23
C PRO A 265 -11.38 -23.68 -0.62
N GLY A 266 -12.49 -23.37 0.03
CA GLY A 266 -13.78 -23.05 -0.59
C GLY A 266 -13.87 -21.61 -1.13
N GLY A 267 -12.88 -20.79 -0.79
CA GLY A 267 -12.70 -19.42 -1.27
C GLY A 267 -13.22 -18.34 -0.32
N PRO A 268 -12.87 -17.05 -0.58
CA PRO A 268 -13.07 -15.99 0.40
C PRO A 268 -14.54 -15.77 0.78
N GLY A 269 -14.81 -15.64 2.08
CA GLY A 269 -16.15 -15.41 2.63
C GLY A 269 -17.04 -16.66 2.73
N THR A 270 -16.51 -17.83 2.41
CA THR A 270 -17.19 -19.11 2.65
C THR A 270 -17.01 -19.56 4.10
N THR A 271 -17.97 -20.34 4.60
CA THR A 271 -17.85 -21.03 5.89
C THR A 271 -18.37 -22.45 5.75
N CYS A 272 -17.93 -23.38 6.57
CA CYS A 272 -18.43 -24.74 6.58
C CYS A 272 -19.91 -24.87 6.96
N ALA A 273 -20.53 -23.81 7.46
CA ALA A 273 -21.96 -23.75 7.71
C ALA A 273 -22.79 -23.55 6.43
N THR A 274 -22.20 -22.94 5.38
CA THR A 274 -22.91 -22.55 4.16
C THR A 274 -22.29 -23.09 2.88
N HIS A 275 -21.00 -23.43 2.91
CA HIS A 275 -20.28 -23.99 1.78
C HIS A 275 -20.47 -25.51 1.73
N ILE A 276 -20.89 -26.01 0.57
CA ILE A 276 -21.10 -27.43 0.35
C ILE A 276 -19.82 -28.01 -0.25
N CYS A 277 -19.10 -28.79 0.55
CA CYS A 277 -17.94 -29.54 0.07
C CYS A 277 -18.40 -30.73 -0.77
N PHE A 278 -17.80 -30.88 -1.95
CA PHE A 278 -18.04 -32.02 -2.86
C PHE A 278 -19.54 -32.24 -3.17
N PRO A 279 -20.22 -31.27 -3.79
CA PRO A 279 -21.65 -31.37 -4.07
C PRO A 279 -21.96 -32.59 -4.95
N MET A 280 -23.05 -33.29 -4.63
CA MET A 280 -23.54 -34.43 -5.40
C MET A 280 -25.03 -34.29 -5.65
N GLY A 281 -25.47 -34.55 -6.88
CA GLY A 281 -26.86 -34.37 -7.26
C GLY A 281 -27.22 -34.95 -8.62
N ALA A 282 -28.49 -34.77 -8.99
CA ALA A 282 -29.03 -35.15 -10.28
C ALA A 282 -28.41 -34.32 -11.42
N CYS A 283 -28.23 -34.97 -12.55
CA CYS A 283 -27.72 -34.41 -13.80
C CYS A 283 -28.70 -34.73 -14.92
N CYS A 284 -29.28 -33.70 -15.52
CA CYS A 284 -30.15 -33.85 -16.69
C CYS A 284 -29.30 -33.87 -17.95
N LEU A 285 -29.34 -34.98 -18.68
CA LEU A 285 -28.66 -35.14 -19.96
C LEU A 285 -29.52 -34.56 -21.11
N PRO A 286 -28.91 -34.23 -22.27
CA PRO A 286 -29.63 -33.65 -23.41
C PRO A 286 -30.70 -34.54 -24.03
N ASP A 287 -30.68 -35.85 -23.77
CA ASP A 287 -31.68 -36.81 -24.24
C ASP A 287 -32.91 -36.92 -23.32
N GLY A 288 -32.98 -36.07 -22.29
CA GLY A 288 -34.02 -36.10 -21.25
C GLY A 288 -33.75 -37.11 -20.13
N THR A 289 -32.68 -37.92 -20.23
CA THR A 289 -32.31 -38.87 -19.18
C THR A 289 -31.76 -38.13 -17.96
N CYS A 290 -32.24 -38.47 -16.77
CA CYS A 290 -31.61 -38.05 -15.52
C CYS A 290 -30.61 -39.10 -15.03
N VAL A 291 -29.37 -38.69 -14.73
CA VAL A 291 -28.35 -39.53 -14.08
C VAL A 291 -27.92 -38.89 -12.77
N GLY A 292 -27.79 -39.66 -11.69
CA GLY A 292 -27.40 -39.10 -10.40
C GLY A 292 -27.52 -40.08 -9.23
N PRO A 293 -26.95 -39.74 -8.06
CA PRO A 293 -26.20 -38.51 -7.81
C PRO A 293 -24.76 -38.56 -8.38
N VAL A 294 -24.33 -37.50 -9.07
CA VAL A 294 -22.99 -37.30 -9.65
C VAL A 294 -22.43 -35.92 -9.26
N SER A 295 -21.14 -35.68 -9.47
CA SER A 295 -20.55 -34.34 -9.25
C SER A 295 -20.93 -33.36 -10.37
N PRO A 296 -20.84 -32.03 -10.15
CA PRO A 296 -21.01 -31.04 -11.22
C PRO A 296 -20.03 -31.24 -12.37
N GLU A 297 -18.76 -31.59 -12.09
CA GLU A 297 -17.77 -31.86 -13.13
C GLU A 297 -18.13 -33.09 -13.96
N ASP A 298 -18.54 -34.19 -13.31
CA ASP A 298 -18.96 -35.42 -14.01
C ASP A 298 -20.24 -35.20 -14.82
N CYS A 299 -21.14 -34.35 -14.33
CA CYS A 299 -22.35 -33.97 -15.05
C CYS A 299 -22.01 -33.19 -16.33
N ALA A 300 -21.15 -32.17 -16.22
CA ALA A 300 -20.70 -31.39 -17.36
C ALA A 300 -19.91 -32.23 -18.38
N ALA A 301 -19.09 -33.18 -17.90
CA ALA A 301 -18.35 -34.11 -18.77
C ALA A 301 -19.27 -35.01 -19.61
N GLN A 302 -20.50 -35.27 -19.15
CA GLN A 302 -21.53 -36.00 -19.89
C GLN A 302 -22.40 -35.08 -20.77
N GLY A 303 -22.07 -33.79 -20.86
CA GLY A 303 -22.87 -32.79 -21.59
C GLY A 303 -24.20 -32.46 -20.92
N GLY A 304 -24.38 -32.82 -19.64
CA GLY A 304 -25.60 -32.58 -18.88
C GLY A 304 -25.60 -31.28 -18.09
N THR A 305 -26.76 -30.96 -17.53
CA THR A 305 -27.00 -29.81 -16.65
C THR A 305 -27.24 -30.28 -15.21
N PHE A 306 -26.37 -29.84 -14.30
CA PHE A 306 -26.42 -30.20 -12.88
C PHE A 306 -27.57 -29.48 -12.17
N GLN A 307 -28.36 -30.21 -11.38
CA GLN A 307 -29.61 -29.72 -10.79
C GLN A 307 -29.46 -29.22 -9.35
N GLY A 308 -28.24 -29.18 -8.83
CA GLY A 308 -27.92 -28.71 -7.49
C GLY A 308 -27.61 -29.86 -6.52
N ASP A 309 -26.92 -29.53 -5.44
CA ASP A 309 -26.56 -30.49 -4.40
C ASP A 309 -27.80 -31.09 -3.71
N GLY A 310 -27.77 -32.40 -3.46
CA GLY A 310 -28.87 -33.13 -2.82
C GLY A 310 -30.09 -33.37 -3.70
N SER A 311 -30.06 -32.98 -4.98
CA SER A 311 -31.13 -33.30 -5.93
C SER A 311 -31.13 -34.78 -6.31
N ASP A 312 -32.33 -35.37 -6.41
CA ASP A 312 -32.54 -36.78 -6.80
C ASP A 312 -33.28 -36.83 -8.15
N CYS A 313 -32.88 -37.75 -9.02
CA CYS A 313 -33.49 -37.94 -10.33
C CYS A 313 -34.97 -38.35 -10.29
N ASN A 314 -35.48 -38.80 -9.14
CA ASN A 314 -36.91 -39.08 -8.97
C ASN A 314 -37.75 -37.81 -8.75
N ASP A 315 -37.11 -36.73 -8.28
CA ASP A 315 -37.78 -35.48 -7.91
C ASP A 315 -37.47 -34.34 -8.90
N VAL A 316 -36.45 -34.52 -9.74
CA VAL A 316 -36.06 -33.60 -10.81
C VAL A 316 -36.79 -33.99 -12.10
N ASP A 317 -37.46 -33.01 -12.70
CA ASP A 317 -38.04 -33.14 -14.02
C ASP A 317 -37.02 -32.68 -15.07
N CYS A 318 -36.42 -33.63 -15.78
CA CYS A 318 -35.54 -33.31 -16.89
C CYS A 318 -36.40 -33.08 -18.14
N PRO A 319 -36.27 -31.92 -18.81
CA PRO A 319 -37.12 -31.59 -19.94
C PRO A 319 -37.00 -32.65 -21.04
N ASP A 320 -38.15 -33.09 -21.56
CA ASP A 320 -38.21 -33.96 -22.73
C ASP A 320 -37.49 -33.28 -23.89
N PRO A 321 -36.68 -34.01 -24.65
CA PRO A 321 -35.88 -33.39 -25.69
C PRO A 321 -36.75 -32.93 -26.86
N GLU A 322 -36.48 -31.69 -27.30
CA GLU A 322 -37.13 -31.09 -28.46
C GLU A 322 -36.33 -31.36 -29.76
N GLY A 323 -37.04 -31.37 -30.88
CA GLY A 323 -36.47 -31.48 -32.21
C GLY A 323 -37.41 -30.90 -33.25
N ALA A 324 -36.97 -30.82 -34.51
CA ALA A 324 -37.77 -30.30 -35.59
C ALA A 324 -39.00 -31.17 -35.84
N CYS A 325 -40.17 -30.53 -35.79
CA CYS A 325 -41.45 -31.10 -36.17
C CYS A 325 -41.91 -30.44 -37.46
N CYS A 326 -41.80 -31.18 -38.57
CA CYS A 326 -42.13 -30.66 -39.89
C CYS A 326 -43.59 -30.91 -40.24
N PHE A 327 -44.21 -29.88 -40.80
CA PHE A 327 -45.54 -29.91 -41.39
C PHE A 327 -45.42 -29.56 -42.87
N GLY A 328 -46.38 -29.95 -43.70
CA GLY A 328 -46.35 -29.66 -45.14
C GLY A 328 -46.35 -28.17 -45.54
N SER A 329 -46.33 -27.24 -44.59
CA SER A 329 -46.23 -25.79 -44.85
C SER A 329 -45.46 -25.02 -43.77
N GLY A 330 -44.64 -25.69 -42.95
CA GLY A 330 -43.85 -25.02 -41.90
C GLY A 330 -43.27 -25.98 -40.85
N CYS A 331 -42.56 -25.45 -39.86
CA CYS A 331 -41.93 -26.25 -38.81
C CYS A 331 -42.06 -25.59 -37.43
N LEU A 332 -42.09 -26.42 -36.38
CA LEU A 332 -41.96 -26.05 -34.97
C LEU A 332 -40.93 -26.95 -34.28
N THR A 333 -40.19 -26.45 -33.28
CA THR A 333 -39.41 -27.29 -32.36
C THR A 333 -40.34 -27.85 -31.28
N LEU A 334 -40.57 -29.16 -31.29
CA LEU A 334 -41.49 -29.84 -30.38
C LEU A 334 -40.84 -31.13 -29.85
N THR A 335 -41.35 -31.63 -28.72
CA THR A 335 -41.06 -33.01 -28.28
C THR A 335 -41.59 -34.00 -29.32
N ALA A 336 -41.01 -35.21 -29.38
CA ALA A 336 -41.49 -36.24 -30.30
C ALA A 336 -42.99 -36.58 -30.10
N ALA A 337 -43.45 -36.57 -28.84
CA ALA A 337 -44.85 -36.84 -28.50
C ALA A 337 -45.79 -35.72 -28.93
N ASP A 338 -45.41 -34.46 -28.72
CA ASP A 338 -46.20 -33.30 -29.15
C ASP A 338 -46.22 -33.18 -30.67
N CYS A 339 -45.11 -33.48 -31.34
CA CYS A 339 -45.04 -33.49 -32.80
C CYS A 339 -45.99 -34.53 -33.41
N ALA A 340 -45.98 -35.76 -32.88
CA ALA A 340 -46.90 -36.80 -33.30
C ALA A 340 -48.37 -36.41 -33.04
N THR A 341 -48.64 -35.74 -31.92
CA THR A 341 -49.99 -35.26 -31.57
C THR A 341 -50.45 -34.13 -32.49
N ALA A 342 -49.53 -33.25 -32.90
CA ALA A 342 -49.78 -32.17 -33.86
C ALA A 342 -49.90 -32.68 -35.31
N GLY A 343 -49.59 -33.95 -35.56
CA GLY A 343 -49.66 -34.58 -36.89
C GLY A 343 -48.49 -34.20 -37.81
N GLY A 344 -47.38 -33.74 -37.24
CA GLY A 344 -46.14 -33.47 -37.98
C GLY A 344 -45.18 -34.65 -37.98
N THR A 345 -44.13 -34.56 -38.79
CA THR A 345 -43.03 -35.53 -38.86
C THR A 345 -41.88 -35.03 -37.99
N TRP A 346 -41.53 -35.79 -36.95
CA TRP A 346 -40.41 -35.44 -36.07
C TRP A 346 -39.09 -35.98 -36.63
N LEU A 347 -38.10 -35.10 -36.80
CA LEU A 347 -36.84 -35.45 -37.49
C LEU A 347 -35.74 -36.00 -36.59
N GLY A 348 -35.88 -35.97 -35.27
CA GLY A 348 -34.86 -36.48 -34.35
C GLY A 348 -34.41 -35.49 -33.30
N LEU A 349 -33.54 -35.95 -32.39
CA LEU A 349 -32.88 -35.10 -31.41
C LEU A 349 -31.88 -34.17 -32.10
N GLY A 350 -31.94 -32.88 -31.77
CA GLY A 350 -30.99 -31.89 -32.28
C GLY A 350 -31.22 -31.44 -33.72
N SER A 351 -32.32 -31.86 -34.37
CA SER A 351 -32.78 -31.28 -35.63
C SER A 351 -33.45 -29.93 -35.38
N ASP A 352 -33.35 -29.03 -36.35
CA ASP A 352 -34.00 -27.73 -36.33
C ASP A 352 -34.90 -27.51 -37.56
N CYS A 353 -35.61 -26.38 -37.58
CA CYS A 353 -36.59 -26.13 -38.63
C CYS A 353 -36.00 -25.85 -40.02
N ALA A 354 -34.69 -25.68 -40.15
CA ALA A 354 -34.03 -25.68 -41.45
C ALA A 354 -33.96 -27.11 -42.04
N ASP A 355 -33.97 -28.15 -41.20
CA ASP A 355 -34.00 -29.55 -41.65
C ASP A 355 -35.37 -29.95 -42.24
N CYS A 356 -36.37 -29.09 -42.13
CA CYS A 356 -37.75 -29.33 -42.58
C CYS A 356 -38.06 -28.86 -44.01
N ASP A 357 -37.05 -28.52 -44.83
CA ASP A 357 -37.31 -27.89 -46.12
C ASP A 357 -38.18 -28.79 -47.03
N ALA A 358 -39.29 -28.20 -47.47
CA ALA A 358 -40.54 -28.91 -47.75
C ALA A 358 -40.70 -29.38 -49.21
N CYS A 359 -39.61 -29.41 -49.98
CA CYS A 359 -39.54 -30.09 -51.27
C CYS A 359 -38.07 -30.23 -51.63
N ALA A 360 -37.48 -31.41 -51.41
CA ALA A 360 -36.07 -31.63 -51.72
C ALA A 360 -35.65 -31.08 -53.10
N PRO A 361 -36.41 -31.30 -54.20
CA PRO A 361 -36.02 -30.79 -55.51
C PRO A 361 -36.26 -29.29 -55.76
N ASP A 362 -36.80 -28.50 -54.82
CA ASP A 362 -36.87 -27.02 -54.90
C ASP A 362 -35.55 -26.40 -54.39
N LEU A 363 -34.55 -26.36 -55.27
CA LEU A 363 -33.22 -25.85 -54.92
C LEU A 363 -33.12 -24.33 -54.92
N THR A 364 -34.09 -23.64 -55.53
CA THR A 364 -34.14 -22.17 -55.50
C THR A 364 -34.79 -21.62 -54.22
N GLY A 365 -35.51 -22.47 -53.49
CA GLY A 365 -36.21 -22.15 -52.25
C GLY A 365 -37.37 -21.18 -52.47
N ASP A 366 -37.92 -21.14 -53.69
CA ASP A 366 -38.94 -20.19 -54.09
C ASP A 366 -40.37 -20.75 -54.04
N THR A 367 -40.51 -21.99 -53.57
CA THR A 367 -41.76 -22.76 -53.40
C THR A 367 -42.43 -23.18 -54.71
N THR A 368 -41.76 -23.02 -55.84
CA THR A 368 -42.27 -23.45 -57.15
C THR A 368 -41.29 -24.38 -57.83
N LEU A 369 -41.71 -25.63 -58.03
CA LEU A 369 -40.91 -26.59 -58.76
C LEU A 369 -40.95 -26.30 -60.27
N ASP A 370 -39.90 -25.70 -60.79
CA ASP A 370 -39.80 -25.34 -62.19
C ASP A 370 -38.38 -25.54 -62.78
N ILE A 371 -38.18 -25.07 -64.01
CA ILE A 371 -36.91 -25.28 -64.70
C ILE A 371 -35.72 -24.64 -63.98
N PHE A 372 -35.94 -23.63 -63.14
CA PHE A 372 -34.89 -22.96 -62.40
C PHE A 372 -34.26 -23.86 -61.33
N ASP A 373 -35.01 -24.79 -60.73
CA ASP A 373 -34.43 -25.75 -59.79
C ASP A 373 -33.58 -26.82 -60.48
N ILE A 374 -33.99 -27.26 -61.68
CA ILE A 374 -33.17 -28.14 -62.51
C ILE A 374 -31.88 -27.43 -62.92
N LEU A 375 -31.96 -26.14 -63.25
CA LEU A 375 -30.78 -25.36 -63.62
C LEU A 375 -29.82 -25.17 -62.44
N GLU A 376 -30.36 -24.91 -61.25
CA GLU A 376 -29.57 -24.84 -60.01
C GLU A 376 -28.89 -26.19 -59.72
N PHE A 377 -29.62 -27.31 -59.81
CA PHE A 377 -29.03 -28.64 -59.63
C PHE A 377 -27.87 -28.89 -60.61
N LEU A 378 -28.07 -28.60 -61.90
CA LEU A 378 -27.04 -28.80 -62.93
C LEU A 378 -25.82 -27.90 -62.73
N GLU A 379 -26.00 -26.70 -62.16
CA GLU A 379 -24.89 -25.83 -61.77
C GLU A 379 -24.08 -26.47 -60.64
N ARG A 380 -24.74 -26.88 -59.54
CA ARG A 380 -24.12 -27.58 -58.41
C ARG A 380 -23.41 -28.88 -58.82
N PHE A 381 -24.04 -29.65 -59.72
CA PHE A 381 -23.46 -30.87 -60.30
C PHE A 381 -22.17 -30.57 -61.09
N SER A 382 -22.15 -29.48 -61.84
CA SER A 382 -20.97 -29.06 -62.61
C SER A 382 -19.81 -28.55 -61.74
N GLU A 383 -20.13 -28.04 -60.54
CA GLU A 383 -19.17 -27.55 -59.56
C GLU A 383 -18.70 -28.64 -58.58
N ASN A 384 -19.29 -29.84 -58.67
CA ASN A 384 -19.05 -30.96 -57.75
C ASN A 384 -19.36 -30.56 -56.29
N ASP A 385 -20.42 -29.77 -56.10
CA ASP A 385 -20.95 -29.37 -54.79
C ASP A 385 -21.55 -30.60 -54.09
N PRO A 386 -21.25 -30.85 -52.80
CA PRO A 386 -21.83 -31.96 -52.04
C PRO A 386 -23.36 -32.08 -52.10
N ILE A 387 -24.10 -30.98 -52.34
CA ILE A 387 -25.56 -31.04 -52.49
C ILE A 387 -26.02 -31.80 -53.75
N ALA A 388 -25.12 -32.04 -54.71
CA ALA A 388 -25.41 -32.77 -55.94
C ALA A 388 -25.21 -34.29 -55.83
N ASP A 389 -24.80 -34.82 -54.67
CA ASP A 389 -24.83 -36.26 -54.33
C ASP A 389 -26.27 -36.61 -53.88
N TRP A 390 -27.18 -36.67 -54.84
CA TRP A 390 -28.62 -36.72 -54.60
C TRP A 390 -29.09 -38.09 -54.07
N ASN A 391 -28.36 -39.16 -54.40
CA ASN A 391 -28.70 -40.50 -53.95
C ASN A 391 -27.91 -40.94 -52.68
N ASP A 392 -27.12 -40.03 -52.11
CA ASP A 392 -26.26 -40.21 -50.93
C ASP A 392 -25.28 -41.40 -51.06
N ASP A 393 -24.81 -41.73 -52.27
CA ASP A 393 -23.89 -42.85 -52.50
C ASP A 393 -22.41 -42.49 -52.40
N THR A 394 -22.11 -41.23 -52.05
CA THR A 394 -20.76 -40.65 -51.90
C THR A 394 -20.05 -40.35 -53.22
N SER A 395 -20.73 -40.53 -54.35
CA SER A 395 -20.19 -40.23 -55.68
C SER A 395 -21.14 -39.39 -56.53
N ILE A 396 -20.73 -38.15 -56.82
CA ILE A 396 -21.46 -37.26 -57.73
C ILE A 396 -21.28 -37.75 -59.18
N ASP A 397 -22.29 -38.44 -59.71
CA ASP A 397 -22.32 -38.97 -61.06
C ASP A 397 -23.71 -38.90 -61.73
N ILE A 398 -23.86 -39.53 -62.89
CA ILE A 398 -25.11 -39.45 -63.65
C ILE A 398 -26.32 -40.04 -62.89
N PHE A 399 -26.10 -40.92 -61.92
CA PHE A 399 -27.16 -41.50 -61.11
C PHE A 399 -27.78 -40.48 -60.16
N ASP A 400 -27.05 -39.45 -59.72
CA ASP A 400 -27.62 -38.33 -58.96
C ASP A 400 -28.53 -37.46 -59.81
N VAL A 401 -28.13 -37.21 -61.07
CA VAL A 401 -28.97 -36.47 -62.02
C VAL A 401 -30.27 -37.24 -62.27
N ILE A 402 -30.20 -38.57 -62.36
CA ILE A 402 -31.39 -39.40 -62.54
C ILE A 402 -32.26 -39.36 -61.29
N ALA A 403 -31.68 -39.51 -60.09
CA ALA A 403 -32.42 -39.47 -58.82
C ALA A 403 -33.10 -38.11 -58.59
N PHE A 404 -32.38 -37.01 -58.83
CA PHE A 404 -32.93 -35.65 -58.77
C PHE A 404 -34.12 -35.48 -59.72
N LEU A 405 -33.99 -35.92 -60.96
CA LEU A 405 -35.08 -35.80 -61.94
C LEU A 405 -36.27 -36.71 -61.62
N GLU A 406 -36.04 -37.87 -60.99
CA GLU A 406 -37.12 -38.74 -60.50
C GLU A 406 -37.91 -38.06 -59.36
N ASP A 407 -37.22 -37.42 -58.42
CA ASP A 407 -37.86 -36.65 -57.33
C ASP A 407 -38.54 -35.38 -57.86
N PHE A 408 -37.92 -34.69 -58.83
CA PHE A 408 -38.49 -33.53 -59.51
C PHE A 408 -39.79 -33.89 -60.26
N ASP A 409 -39.80 -35.01 -61.00
CA ASP A 409 -41.01 -35.48 -61.69
C ASP A 409 -42.08 -36.00 -60.71
N ALA A 410 -41.67 -36.51 -59.55
CA ALA A 410 -42.59 -36.90 -58.47
C ALA A 410 -43.26 -35.68 -57.82
N GLY A 411 -42.58 -34.53 -57.85
CA GLY A 411 -43.06 -33.26 -57.33
C GLY A 411 -42.94 -33.14 -55.81
N CYS A 412 -43.45 -32.01 -55.32
CA CYS A 412 -43.86 -31.82 -53.94
C CYS A 412 -45.35 -32.23 -53.79
#